data_AF-A0A4Q6E6G2-F1
#
_entry.id   AF-A0A4Q6E6G2-F1
#
_cell.length_a   1.000
_cell.length_b   1.000
_cell.length_c   1.000
_cell.angle_alpha   90.00
_cell.angle_beta   90.00
_cell.angle_gamma   90.00
#
_symmetry.space_group_name_H-M   'P 1'
#
loop_
_entity.id
_entity.type
_entity.pdbx_description
1 polymer ?
#
loop_
_entity_poly.entity_id
_entity_poly.type
_entity_poly.pdbx_seq_one_letter_code
_entity_poly.pdbx_strand_id
1 'polypeptide(L)'
;MKVTSILAGIIASAIMMSSCVSKKVLRSEKVRYETLMTSYNDLQRQLKECNDMSAEGQRKRAQLESEIAQLQKDNAFLKDNNNQALKQLENLSVISSSQAESIKKSLENIGSKDNYIQSLQSEISRKDSLNMALVMNLKGAIGNLDDKDINIKVDKGVVYIDISDKMLFTSGSYTITARAKEVLGKVAQVVKNQPNIEFMVEGHTD
;
A
#
# COMPACT_ATOMS: atom_id res chain seq x y z
N MET A 1 6.73 113.96 79.14
CA MET A 1 7.59 113.52 78.01
C MET A 1 8.57 112.41 78.36
N LYS A 2 9.20 112.35 79.56
CA LYS A 2 10.20 111.30 79.88
C LYS A 2 9.62 109.88 80.07
N VAL A 3 8.39 109.75 80.58
CA VAL A 3 7.76 108.44 80.84
C VAL A 3 7.25 107.78 79.55
N THR A 4 6.78 108.56 78.59
CA THR A 4 6.28 108.09 77.29
C THR A 4 7.39 107.56 76.38
N SER A 5 8.59 108.15 76.42
CA SER A 5 9.75 107.65 75.66
C SER A 5 10.39 106.40 76.29
N ILE A 6 10.29 106.22 77.61
CA ILE A 6 10.70 104.98 78.29
C ILE A 6 9.74 103.84 77.93
N LEU A 7 8.42 104.09 77.92
CA LEU A 7 7.44 103.07 77.49
C LEU A 7 7.63 102.66 76.02
N ALA A 8 7.90 103.61 75.13
CA ALA A 8 8.16 103.32 73.71
C ALA A 8 9.43 102.48 73.52
N GLY A 9 10.48 102.72 74.30
CA GLY A 9 11.71 101.93 74.27
C GLY A 9 11.52 100.48 74.75
N ILE A 10 10.69 100.27 75.78
CA ILE A 10 10.39 98.93 76.31
C ILE A 10 9.55 98.12 75.31
N ILE A 11 8.56 98.74 74.67
CA ILE A 11 7.72 98.09 73.66
C ILE A 11 8.56 97.72 72.41
N ALA A 12 9.45 98.60 71.95
CA ALA A 12 10.34 98.31 70.84
C ALA A 12 11.34 97.17 71.15
N SER A 13 11.83 97.08 72.39
CA SER A 13 12.73 96.00 72.82
C SER A 13 12.00 94.65 72.93
N ALA A 14 10.74 94.64 73.38
CA ALA A 14 9.91 93.43 73.46
C ALA A 14 9.58 92.85 72.06
N ILE A 15 9.33 93.70 71.06
CA ILE A 15 9.05 93.26 69.68
C ILE A 15 10.30 92.67 69.01
N MET A 16 11.49 93.20 69.32
CA MET A 16 12.77 92.69 68.78
C MET A 16 13.16 91.31 69.36
N MET A 17 12.64 90.91 70.52
CA MET A 17 12.94 89.61 71.13
C MET A 17 12.01 88.47 70.70
N SER A 18 10.92 88.76 69.98
CA SER A 18 9.99 87.74 69.46
C SER A 18 10.41 87.08 68.13
N SER A 19 11.49 87.52 67.47
CA SER A 19 11.91 86.96 66.17
C SER A 19 12.96 85.84 66.26
N CYS A 20 13.37 85.44 67.46
CA CYS A 20 14.34 84.36 67.66
C CYS A 20 13.63 83.03 67.93
N VAL A 21 13.32 82.28 66.86
CA VAL A 21 12.95 80.86 66.99
C VAL A 21 14.07 80.15 67.75
N SER A 22 13.73 79.33 68.77
CA SER A 22 14.76 78.67 69.57
C SER A 22 15.68 77.81 68.68
N LYS A 23 17.00 77.90 68.89
CA LYS A 23 18.00 77.13 68.12
C LYS A 23 17.70 75.61 68.12
N LYS A 24 17.00 75.11 69.13
CA LYS A 24 16.56 73.72 69.25
C LYS A 24 15.48 73.36 68.22
N VAL A 25 14.48 74.24 68.01
CA VAL A 25 13.42 74.05 67.02
C VAL A 25 13.98 74.12 65.59
N LEU A 26 14.90 75.05 65.34
CA LEU A 26 15.56 75.13 64.02
C LEU A 26 16.40 73.87 63.73
N ARG A 27 17.09 73.32 64.74
CA ARG A 27 17.82 72.05 64.61
C ARG A 27 16.88 70.88 64.37
N SER A 28 15.75 70.79 65.09
CA SER A 28 14.79 69.70 64.87
C SER A 28 14.14 69.74 63.50
N GLU A 29 13.82 70.94 62.97
CA GLU A 29 13.28 71.07 61.61
C GLU A 29 14.32 70.76 60.53
N LYS A 30 15.60 71.13 60.72
CA LYS A 30 16.67 70.69 59.82
C LYS A 30 16.80 69.16 59.77
N VAL A 31 16.77 68.49 60.92
CA VAL A 31 16.81 67.02 60.99
C VAL A 31 15.60 66.39 60.32
N ARG A 32 14.40 66.96 60.48
CA ARG A 32 13.18 66.51 59.78
C ARG A 32 13.31 66.66 58.28
N TYR A 33 13.82 67.79 57.80
CA TYR A 33 14.07 68.03 56.38
C TYR A 33 15.08 67.03 55.80
N GLU A 34 16.21 66.81 56.48
CA GLU A 34 17.22 65.82 56.08
C GLU A 34 16.64 64.39 56.06
N THR A 35 15.83 64.03 57.06
CA THR A 35 15.13 62.74 57.11
C THR A 35 14.13 62.60 55.96
N LEU A 36 13.32 63.62 55.72
CA LEU A 36 12.34 63.63 54.63
C LEU A 36 13.03 63.53 53.26
N MET A 37 14.12 64.26 53.06
CA MET A 37 14.92 64.20 51.84
C MET A 37 15.52 62.80 51.64
N THR A 38 16.01 62.17 52.71
CA THR A 38 16.53 60.80 52.67
C THR A 38 15.44 59.81 52.31
N SER A 39 14.27 59.89 52.95
CA SER A 39 13.13 59.02 52.63
C SER A 39 12.60 59.24 51.21
N TYR A 40 12.58 60.48 50.73
CA TYR A 40 12.19 60.81 49.36
C TYR A 40 13.14 60.17 48.35
N ASN A 41 14.45 60.31 48.55
CA ASN A 41 15.46 59.71 47.69
C ASN A 41 15.38 58.17 47.71
N ASP A 42 15.14 57.57 48.87
CA ASP A 42 14.99 56.12 48.99
C ASP A 42 13.72 55.62 48.29
N LEU A 43 12.59 56.30 48.48
CA LEU A 43 11.34 55.97 47.77
C LEU A 43 11.49 56.14 46.25
N GLN A 44 12.21 57.18 45.81
CA GLN A 44 12.51 57.38 44.39
C GLN A 44 13.38 56.25 43.83
N ARG A 45 14.36 55.76 44.60
CA ARG A 45 15.19 54.60 44.24
C ARG A 45 14.35 53.33 44.15
N GLN A 46 13.52 53.05 45.15
CA GLN A 46 12.64 51.87 45.16
C GLN A 46 11.64 51.90 44.01
N LEU A 47 11.06 53.06 43.68
CA LEU A 47 10.16 53.22 42.54
C LEU A 47 10.88 52.91 41.22
N LYS A 48 12.12 53.39 41.07
CA LYS A 48 12.93 53.08 39.90
C LYS A 48 13.23 51.59 39.80
N GLU A 49 13.70 50.97 40.89
CA GLU A 49 13.97 49.53 40.95
C GLU A 49 12.71 48.71 40.61
N CYS A 50 11.54 49.08 41.15
CA CYS A 50 10.26 48.43 40.85
C CYS A 50 9.87 48.56 39.36
N ASN A 51 10.03 49.75 38.78
CA ASN A 51 9.75 49.98 37.36
C ASN A 51 10.70 49.19 36.46
N ASP A 52 11.99 49.14 36.80
CA ASP A 52 13.01 48.38 36.07
C ASP A 52 12.69 46.87 36.13
N MET A 53 12.37 46.34 37.32
CA MET A 53 11.94 44.95 37.49
C MET A 53 10.64 44.62 36.74
N SER A 54 9.67 45.53 36.75
CA SER A 54 8.42 45.36 35.99
C SER A 54 8.68 45.33 34.49
N ALA A 55 9.54 46.22 33.98
CA ALA A 55 9.93 46.25 32.57
C ALA A 55 10.69 44.97 32.17
N GLU A 56 11.59 44.49 33.02
CA GLU A 56 12.29 43.21 32.81
C GLU A 56 11.31 42.03 32.79
N GLY A 57 10.39 41.99 33.75
CA GLY A 57 9.34 40.97 33.83
C GLY A 57 8.45 40.95 32.58
N GLN A 58 8.08 42.12 32.06
CA GLN A 58 7.31 42.23 30.81
C GLN A 58 8.11 41.73 29.60
N ARG A 59 9.41 42.07 29.50
CA ARG A 59 10.27 41.57 28.42
C ARG A 59 10.41 40.05 28.46
N LYS A 60 10.63 39.48 29.64
CA LYS A 60 10.75 38.04 29.83
C LYS A 60 9.45 37.31 29.52
N ARG A 61 8.31 37.88 29.90
CA ARG A 61 6.99 37.35 29.51
C ARG A 61 6.81 37.34 28.00
N ALA A 62 7.12 38.45 27.32
CA ALA A 62 7.00 38.51 25.86
C ALA A 62 7.92 37.49 25.15
N GLN A 63 9.14 37.28 25.67
CA GLN A 63 10.05 36.25 25.16
C GLN A 63 9.49 34.84 25.35
N LEU A 64 9.01 34.52 26.55
CA LEU A 64 8.42 33.21 26.86
C LEU A 64 7.14 32.96 26.06
N GLU A 65 6.29 33.97 25.88
CA GLU A 65 5.08 33.88 25.05
C GLU A 65 5.44 33.59 23.58
N SER A 66 6.49 34.24 23.06
CA SER A 66 7.02 33.96 21.71
C SER A 66 7.60 32.55 21.60
N GLU A 67 8.32 32.08 22.61
CA GLU A 67 8.90 30.73 22.64
C GLU A 67 7.82 29.65 22.71
N ILE A 68 6.78 29.85 23.53
CA ILE A 68 5.62 28.97 23.62
C ILE A 68 4.91 28.90 22.25
N ALA A 69 4.70 30.03 21.59
CA ALA A 69 4.06 30.06 20.27
C ALA A 69 4.89 29.29 19.22
N GLN A 70 6.22 29.42 19.26
CA GLN A 70 7.12 28.67 18.39
C GLN A 70 7.07 27.16 18.68
N LEU A 71 7.18 26.77 19.95
CA LEU A 71 7.10 25.37 20.37
C LEU A 71 5.75 24.72 20.03
N GLN A 72 4.65 25.48 20.10
CA GLN A 72 3.34 25.00 19.67
C GLN A 72 3.28 24.75 18.17
N LYS A 73 3.86 25.65 17.37
CA LYS A 73 3.96 25.50 15.91
C LYS A 73 4.81 24.28 15.54
N ASP A 74 5.95 24.10 16.20
CA ASP A 74 6.84 22.97 15.96
C ASP A 74 6.18 21.64 16.34
N ASN A 75 5.47 21.59 17.47
CA ASN A 75 4.68 20.42 17.86
C ASN A 75 3.56 20.11 16.86
N ALA A 76 2.86 21.13 16.35
CA ALA A 76 1.83 20.93 15.34
C ALA A 76 2.42 20.36 14.05
N PHE A 77 3.56 20.90 13.60
CA PHE A 77 4.29 20.41 12.44
C PHE A 77 4.76 18.96 12.62
N LEU A 78 5.36 18.63 13.76
CA LEU A 78 5.82 17.27 14.06
C LEU A 78 4.66 16.27 14.12
N LYS A 79 3.51 16.66 14.70
CA LYS A 79 2.31 15.82 14.71
C LYS A 79 1.77 15.57 13.31
N ASP A 80 1.72 16.61 12.46
CA ASP A 80 1.27 16.47 11.08
C ASP A 80 2.22 15.55 10.29
N ASN A 81 3.53 15.75 10.42
CA ASN A 81 4.53 14.91 9.78
C ASN A 81 4.43 13.43 10.22
N ASN A 82 4.27 13.19 11.52
CA ASN A 82 4.08 11.83 12.06
C ASN A 82 2.80 11.20 11.51
N ASN A 83 1.70 11.94 11.45
CA ASN A 83 0.43 11.44 10.90
C ASN A 83 0.55 11.13 9.41
N GLN A 84 1.28 11.94 8.64
CA GLN A 84 1.59 11.65 7.24
C GLN A 84 2.43 10.36 7.09
N ALA A 85 3.47 10.20 7.91
CA ALA A 85 4.29 8.99 7.92
C ALA A 85 3.47 7.74 8.29
N LEU A 86 2.59 7.83 9.30
CA LEU A 86 1.68 6.75 9.68
C LEU A 86 0.73 6.39 8.53
N LYS A 87 0.14 7.37 7.84
CA LYS A 87 -0.70 7.13 6.66
C LYS A 87 0.08 6.46 5.52
N GLN A 88 1.34 6.85 5.31
CA GLN A 88 2.20 6.19 4.32
C GLN A 88 2.46 4.73 4.70
N LEU A 89 2.74 4.44 5.97
CA LEU A 89 2.92 3.08 6.46
C LEU A 89 1.63 2.25 6.36
N GLU A 90 0.47 2.84 6.66
CA GLU A 90 -0.84 2.22 6.50
C GLU A 90 -1.10 1.89 5.03
N ASN A 91 -0.90 2.85 4.12
CA ASN A 91 -1.02 2.64 2.69
C ASN A 91 -0.07 1.54 2.19
N LEU A 92 1.18 1.50 2.66
CA LEU A 92 2.14 0.44 2.32
C LEU A 92 1.70 -0.93 2.86
N SER A 93 1.13 -0.98 4.06
CA SER A 93 0.59 -2.21 4.65
C SER A 93 -0.61 -2.73 3.86
N VAL A 94 -1.54 -1.84 3.49
CA VAL A 94 -2.69 -2.17 2.64
C VAL A 94 -2.24 -2.64 1.26
N ILE A 95 -1.28 -1.94 0.63
CA ILE A 95 -0.69 -2.35 -0.66
C ILE A 95 -0.10 -3.75 -0.54
N SER A 96 0.71 -4.02 0.50
CA SER A 96 1.30 -5.34 0.74
C SER A 96 0.24 -6.44 0.89
N SER A 97 -0.85 -6.18 1.62
CA SER A 97 -1.97 -7.12 1.75
C SER A 97 -2.68 -7.38 0.41
N SER A 98 -2.90 -6.34 -0.40
CA SER A 98 -3.50 -6.46 -1.73
C SER A 98 -2.58 -7.19 -2.72
N GLN A 99 -1.26 -7.02 -2.59
CA GLN A 99 -0.26 -7.75 -3.34
C GLN A 99 -0.27 -9.24 -2.96
N ALA A 100 -0.34 -9.55 -1.66
CA ALA A 100 -0.42 -10.92 -1.16
C ALA A 100 -1.72 -11.62 -1.63
N GLU A 101 -2.87 -10.92 -1.62
CA GLU A 101 -4.14 -11.42 -2.16
C GLU A 101 -4.04 -11.68 -3.67
N SER A 102 -3.40 -10.76 -4.41
CA SER A 102 -3.18 -10.90 -5.86
C SER A 102 -2.25 -12.08 -6.19
N ILE A 103 -1.21 -12.30 -5.38
CA ILE A 103 -0.31 -13.46 -5.49
C ILE A 103 -1.07 -14.74 -5.17
N LYS A 104 -1.85 -14.79 -4.08
CA LYS A 104 -2.68 -15.94 -3.70
C LYS A 104 -3.66 -16.31 -4.81
N LYS A 105 -4.36 -15.33 -5.38
CA LYS A 105 -5.29 -15.54 -6.50
C LYS A 105 -4.56 -16.01 -7.77
N SER A 106 -3.35 -15.52 -8.00
CA SER A 106 -2.50 -16.01 -9.11
C SER A 106 -2.06 -17.45 -8.88
N LEU A 107 -1.67 -17.82 -7.66
CA LEU A 107 -1.31 -19.19 -7.27
C LEU A 107 -2.50 -20.16 -7.36
N GLU A 108 -3.69 -19.75 -6.92
CA GLU A 108 -4.93 -20.53 -7.06
C GLU A 108 -5.27 -20.77 -8.54
N ASN A 109 -5.13 -19.74 -9.39
CA ASN A 109 -5.33 -19.88 -10.83
C ASN A 109 -4.31 -20.83 -11.47
N ILE A 110 -3.03 -20.78 -11.06
CA ILE A 110 -2.00 -21.69 -11.56
C ILE A 110 -2.31 -23.13 -11.16
N GLY A 111 -2.63 -23.39 -9.88
CA GLY A 111 -2.98 -24.73 -9.42
C GLY A 111 -4.23 -25.29 -10.12
N SER A 112 -5.23 -24.45 -10.41
CA SER A 112 -6.41 -24.86 -11.19
C SER A 112 -6.06 -25.25 -12.63
N LYS A 113 -5.08 -24.57 -13.25
CA LYS A 113 -4.60 -24.87 -14.60
C LYS A 113 -3.77 -26.14 -14.64
N ASP A 114 -2.92 -26.38 -13.63
CA ASP A 114 -2.13 -27.61 -13.56
C ASP A 114 -3.01 -28.86 -13.44
N ASN A 115 -4.05 -28.80 -12.59
CA ASN A 115 -5.05 -29.88 -12.49
C ASN A 115 -5.76 -30.12 -13.84
N TYR A 116 -6.10 -29.05 -14.56
CA TYR A 116 -6.70 -29.15 -15.88
C TYR A 116 -5.75 -29.79 -16.91
N ILE A 117 -4.48 -29.38 -16.94
CA ILE A 117 -3.44 -29.96 -17.81
C ILE A 117 -3.26 -31.45 -17.50
N GLN A 118 -3.21 -31.83 -16.22
CA GLN A 118 -3.05 -33.21 -15.79
C GLN A 118 -4.26 -34.07 -16.21
N SER A 119 -5.48 -33.52 -16.10
CA SER A 119 -6.69 -34.19 -16.60
C SER A 119 -6.66 -34.39 -18.12
N LEU A 120 -6.26 -33.37 -18.88
CA LEU A 120 -6.12 -33.46 -20.33
C LEU A 120 -5.08 -34.50 -20.74
N GLN A 121 -3.93 -34.54 -20.06
CA GLN A 121 -2.87 -35.49 -20.36
C GLN A 121 -3.30 -36.94 -20.06
N SER A 122 -4.12 -37.14 -19.02
CA SER A 122 -4.70 -38.46 -18.72
C SER A 122 -5.72 -38.91 -19.78
N GLU A 123 -6.57 -37.99 -20.28
CA GLU A 123 -7.54 -38.29 -21.33
C GLU A 123 -6.85 -38.54 -22.70
N ILE A 124 -5.80 -37.79 -23.02
CA ILE A 124 -4.97 -38.03 -24.21
C ILE A 124 -4.31 -39.41 -24.14
N SER A 125 -3.69 -39.74 -23.00
CA SER A 125 -3.03 -41.03 -22.80
C SER A 125 -4.03 -42.20 -22.93
N ARG A 126 -5.24 -42.01 -22.40
CA ARG A 126 -6.33 -42.97 -22.53
C ARG A 126 -6.76 -43.13 -24.00
N LYS A 127 -6.93 -42.04 -24.73
CA LYS A 127 -7.24 -42.06 -26.17
C LYS A 127 -6.18 -42.83 -26.97
N ASP A 128 -4.90 -42.60 -26.71
CA ASP A 128 -3.80 -43.28 -27.40
C ASP A 128 -3.77 -44.78 -27.11
N SER A 129 -4.05 -45.18 -25.86
CA SER A 129 -4.13 -46.60 -25.48
C SER A 129 -5.25 -47.34 -26.23
N LEU A 130 -6.41 -46.68 -26.42
CA LEU A 130 -7.54 -47.25 -27.17
C LEU A 130 -7.21 -47.38 -28.66
N ASN A 131 -6.53 -46.38 -29.23
CA ASN A 131 -6.08 -46.42 -30.62
C ASN A 131 -5.06 -47.55 -30.85
N MET A 132 -4.08 -47.70 -29.96
CA MET A 132 -3.09 -48.78 -30.06
C MET A 132 -3.75 -50.16 -29.98
N ALA A 133 -4.70 -50.34 -29.07
CA ALA A 133 -5.47 -51.58 -28.96
C ALA A 133 -6.26 -51.89 -30.24
N LEU A 134 -6.87 -50.87 -30.85
CA LEU A 134 -7.58 -51.02 -32.13
C LEU A 134 -6.62 -51.47 -33.25
N VAL A 135 -5.44 -50.86 -33.34
CA VAL A 135 -4.42 -51.21 -34.34
C VAL A 135 -3.88 -52.62 -34.14
N MET A 136 -3.61 -53.03 -32.90
CA MET A 136 -3.16 -54.39 -32.60
C MET A 136 -4.23 -55.43 -32.94
N ASN A 137 -5.50 -55.16 -32.61
CA ASN A 137 -6.62 -56.04 -32.94
C ASN A 137 -6.83 -56.14 -34.47
N LEU A 138 -6.73 -55.02 -35.19
CA LEU A 138 -6.79 -55.00 -36.66
C LEU A 138 -5.64 -55.78 -37.30
N LYS A 139 -4.39 -55.54 -36.86
CA LYS A 139 -3.21 -56.27 -37.39
C LYS A 139 -3.28 -57.76 -37.08
N GLY A 140 -3.74 -58.15 -35.89
CA GLY A 140 -3.91 -59.56 -35.52
C GLY A 140 -5.00 -60.26 -36.34
N ALA A 141 -6.09 -59.57 -36.68
CA ALA A 141 -7.15 -60.11 -37.53
C ALA A 141 -6.76 -60.25 -39.01
N ILE A 142 -5.82 -59.41 -39.48
CA ILE A 142 -5.47 -59.31 -40.90
C ILE A 142 -4.14 -60.03 -41.25
N GLY A 143 -3.31 -60.33 -40.25
CA GLY A 143 -1.92 -60.83 -40.41
C GLY A 143 -1.70 -62.24 -40.98
N ASN A 144 -2.46 -62.69 -41.98
CA ASN A 144 -2.19 -63.91 -42.74
C ASN A 144 -2.67 -63.83 -44.21
N LEU A 145 -2.63 -62.64 -44.81
CA LEU A 145 -2.94 -62.44 -46.23
C LEU A 145 -1.74 -61.74 -46.88
N ASP A 146 -1.15 -62.35 -47.91
CA ASP A 146 0.05 -61.87 -48.61
C ASP A 146 0.11 -60.34 -48.75
N ASP A 147 1.18 -59.74 -48.22
CA ASP A 147 1.45 -58.29 -48.07
C ASP A 147 1.49 -57.46 -49.36
N LYS A 148 1.09 -58.02 -50.52
CA LYS A 148 1.16 -57.32 -51.82
C LYS A 148 -0.14 -56.67 -52.26
N ASP A 149 -1.28 -57.09 -51.71
CA ASP A 149 -2.60 -56.68 -52.23
C ASP A 149 -3.43 -55.81 -51.26
N ILE A 150 -2.97 -55.65 -50.00
CA ILE A 150 -3.66 -54.90 -48.95
C ILE A 150 -2.63 -54.10 -48.16
N ASN A 151 -2.87 -52.80 -47.96
CA ASN A 151 -2.02 -51.93 -47.16
C ASN A 151 -2.85 -51.17 -46.12
N ILE A 152 -2.38 -51.11 -44.88
CA ILE A 152 -3.10 -50.49 -43.76
C ILE A 152 -2.23 -49.40 -43.15
N LYS A 153 -2.74 -48.17 -43.14
CA LYS A 153 -2.04 -46.99 -42.60
C LYS A 153 -2.88 -46.32 -41.53
N VAL A 154 -2.22 -45.69 -40.57
CA VAL A 154 -2.87 -44.89 -39.52
C VAL A 154 -2.28 -43.50 -39.59
N ASP A 155 -3.13 -42.51 -39.88
CA ASP A 155 -2.72 -41.09 -39.90
C ASP A 155 -3.75 -40.24 -39.17
N LYS A 156 -3.28 -39.35 -38.28
CA LYS A 156 -4.10 -38.39 -37.50
C LYS A 156 -5.36 -38.98 -36.82
N GLY A 157 -5.33 -40.25 -36.43
CA GLY A 157 -6.45 -40.93 -35.77
C GLY A 157 -7.49 -41.52 -36.73
N VAL A 158 -7.21 -41.53 -38.04
CA VAL A 158 -8.01 -42.20 -39.08
C VAL A 158 -7.23 -43.42 -39.58
N VAL A 159 -7.93 -44.55 -39.75
CA VAL A 159 -7.36 -45.79 -40.30
C VAL A 159 -7.71 -45.89 -41.77
N TYR A 160 -6.69 -45.99 -42.62
CA TYR A 160 -6.81 -46.16 -44.08
C TYR A 160 -6.53 -47.62 -44.44
N ILE A 161 -7.40 -48.19 -45.27
CA ILE A 161 -7.27 -49.55 -45.80
C ILE A 161 -7.23 -49.44 -47.32
N ASP A 162 -6.03 -49.51 -47.89
CA ASP A 162 -5.80 -49.47 -49.33
C ASP A 162 -5.85 -50.90 -49.86
N ILE A 163 -6.76 -51.17 -50.82
CA ILE A 163 -6.92 -52.50 -51.43
C ILE A 163 -6.68 -52.37 -52.94
N SER A 164 -5.87 -53.28 -53.51
CA SER A 164 -5.56 -53.24 -54.94
C SER A 164 -6.79 -53.61 -55.80
N ASP A 165 -7.03 -52.84 -56.88
CA ASP A 165 -8.12 -53.09 -57.85
C ASP A 165 -8.02 -54.51 -58.45
N LYS A 166 -6.80 -54.94 -58.80
CA LYS A 166 -6.51 -56.28 -59.33
C LYS A 166 -6.91 -57.43 -58.40
N MET A 167 -6.94 -57.18 -57.08
CA MET A 167 -7.40 -58.17 -56.10
C MET A 167 -8.92 -58.13 -55.95
N LEU A 168 -9.51 -56.93 -56.01
CA LEU A 168 -10.96 -56.74 -55.89
C LEU A 168 -11.72 -57.27 -57.09
N PHE A 169 -11.24 -57.01 -58.31
CA PHE A 169 -12.00 -57.21 -59.54
C PHE A 169 -11.19 -57.98 -60.60
N THR A 170 -11.91 -58.70 -61.46
CA THR A 170 -11.33 -59.22 -62.71
C THR A 170 -11.36 -58.14 -63.79
N SER A 171 -10.36 -58.09 -64.68
CA SER A 171 -10.28 -57.09 -65.76
C SER A 171 -11.61 -56.91 -66.51
N GLY A 172 -12.10 -55.67 -66.59
CA GLY A 172 -13.33 -55.30 -67.30
C GLY A 172 -14.64 -55.72 -66.62
N SER A 173 -14.61 -56.12 -65.34
CA SER A 173 -15.78 -56.56 -64.59
C SER A 173 -15.88 -55.89 -63.23
N TYR A 174 -17.09 -55.53 -62.82
CA TYR A 174 -17.40 -55.06 -61.47
C TYR A 174 -17.66 -56.20 -60.48
N THR A 175 -17.50 -57.45 -60.92
CA THR A 175 -17.76 -58.62 -60.06
C THR A 175 -16.56 -58.87 -59.15
N ILE A 176 -16.84 -58.87 -57.84
CA ILE A 176 -15.80 -59.12 -56.83
C ILE A 176 -15.26 -60.55 -56.91
N THR A 177 -13.95 -60.70 -56.79
CA THR A 177 -13.29 -62.01 -56.77
C THR A 177 -13.63 -62.79 -55.50
N ALA A 178 -13.42 -64.12 -55.51
CA ALA A 178 -13.58 -64.93 -54.30
C ALA A 178 -12.62 -64.50 -53.18
N ARG A 179 -11.38 -64.13 -53.53
CA ARG A 179 -10.38 -63.57 -52.61
C ARG A 179 -10.82 -62.24 -52.01
N ALA A 180 -11.42 -61.37 -52.83
CA ALA A 180 -11.99 -60.11 -52.36
C ALA A 180 -13.12 -60.30 -51.34
N LYS A 181 -14.00 -61.30 -51.53
CA LYS A 181 -15.07 -61.63 -50.58
C LYS A 181 -14.53 -62.02 -49.21
N GLU A 182 -13.46 -62.80 -49.15
CA GLU A 182 -12.84 -63.21 -47.89
C GLU A 182 -12.22 -62.02 -47.15
N VAL A 183 -11.52 -61.15 -47.87
CA VAL A 183 -10.86 -59.97 -47.30
C VAL A 183 -11.89 -58.94 -46.80
N LEU A 184 -12.86 -58.58 -47.64
CA LEU A 184 -13.93 -57.66 -47.28
C LEU A 184 -14.78 -58.20 -46.13
N GLY A 185 -14.96 -59.52 -46.04
CA GLY A 185 -15.61 -60.17 -44.90
C GLY A 185 -14.90 -59.93 -43.56
N LYS A 186 -13.55 -59.97 -43.55
CA LYS A 186 -12.76 -59.66 -42.36
C LYS A 186 -12.86 -58.19 -41.97
N VAL A 187 -12.82 -57.27 -42.94
CA VAL A 187 -13.01 -55.84 -42.69
C VAL A 187 -14.40 -55.57 -42.11
N ALA A 188 -15.44 -56.19 -42.67
CA ALA A 188 -16.81 -56.07 -42.19
C ALA A 188 -16.97 -56.57 -40.74
N GLN A 189 -16.29 -57.65 -40.36
CA GLN A 189 -16.31 -58.15 -38.99
C GLN A 189 -15.68 -57.16 -38.00
N VAL A 190 -14.58 -56.49 -38.38
CA VAL A 190 -13.93 -55.49 -37.53
C VAL A 190 -14.80 -54.24 -37.39
N VAL A 191 -15.41 -53.77 -38.48
CA VAL A 191 -16.34 -52.63 -38.44
C VAL A 191 -17.56 -52.95 -37.56
N LYS A 192 -18.13 -54.16 -37.69
CA LYS A 192 -19.28 -54.59 -36.89
C LYS A 192 -18.99 -54.65 -35.39
N ASN A 193 -17.76 -55.00 -35.00
CA ASN A 193 -17.38 -55.12 -33.59
C ASN A 193 -17.14 -53.75 -32.91
N GLN A 194 -17.14 -52.66 -33.66
CA GLN A 194 -16.90 -51.31 -33.14
C GLN A 194 -18.07 -50.38 -33.52
N PRO A 195 -19.18 -50.35 -32.77
CA PRO A 195 -20.42 -49.64 -33.16
C PRO A 195 -20.31 -48.10 -33.20
N ASN A 196 -19.21 -47.53 -32.72
CA ASN A 196 -19.00 -46.09 -32.60
C ASN A 196 -18.04 -45.51 -33.67
N ILE A 197 -17.74 -46.25 -34.75
CA ILE A 197 -16.91 -45.75 -35.85
C ILE A 197 -17.76 -45.32 -37.04
N GLU A 198 -17.42 -44.17 -37.60
CA GLU A 198 -17.88 -43.73 -38.91
C GLU A 198 -16.88 -44.24 -39.95
N PHE A 199 -17.37 -44.82 -41.04
CA PHE A 199 -16.53 -45.32 -42.13
C PHE A 199 -16.99 -44.75 -43.47
N MET A 200 -16.05 -44.54 -44.38
CA MET A 200 -16.29 -44.05 -45.73
C MET A 200 -15.57 -44.95 -46.72
N VAL A 201 -16.23 -45.27 -47.84
CA VAL A 201 -15.66 -46.10 -48.90
C VAL A 201 -15.47 -45.23 -50.13
N GLU A 202 -14.23 -45.09 -50.58
CA GLU A 202 -13.87 -44.30 -51.77
C GLU A 202 -13.20 -45.22 -52.80
N GLY A 203 -13.60 -45.09 -54.06
CA GLY A 203 -13.00 -45.80 -55.19
C GLY A 203 -12.28 -44.82 -56.10
N HIS A 204 -11.01 -45.10 -56.37
CA HIS A 204 -10.21 -44.35 -57.34
C HIS A 204 -9.93 -45.25 -58.55
N THR A 205 -10.20 -44.75 -59.75
CA THR A 205 -9.72 -45.35 -61.01
C THR A 205 -8.58 -44.47 -61.53
N ASP A 206 -7.64 -45.06 -62.26
CA ASP A 206 -6.81 -44.31 -63.20
C ASP A 206 -7.58 -43.98 -64.49
#